data_AF-H0TUJ3-F1
#
_entry.id   AF-H0TUJ3-F1
#
_cell.length_a   1.000
_cell.length_b   1.000
_cell.length_c   1.000
_cell.angle_alpha   90.00
_cell.angle_beta   90.00
_cell.angle_gamma   90.00
#
_symmetry.space_group_name_H-M   'P 1'
#
loop_
_entity.id
_entity.type
_entity.pdbx_description
1 polymer ?
#
loop_
_entity_poly.entity_id
_entity_poly.type
_entity_poly.pdbx_seq_one_letter_code
_entity_poly.pdbx_strand_id
1 'polypeptide(L)'
;MSHEFTQHAASPFTVESGSIMPEARPATSVVPLLIGTPLSEVERELIVQTLARCNGNRTHAARLLGMPVRTLRNKIRVFVADGVEVPAYGA
;
A
#
# COMPACT_ATOMS: atom_id res chain seq x y z
N MET A 1 -21.55 42.92 -57.17
CA MET A 1 -20.08 42.92 -57.11
C MET A 1 -19.72 43.47 -55.74
N SER A 2 -19.14 42.78 -54.78
CA SER A 2 -18.48 41.48 -54.70
C SER A 2 -18.11 41.32 -53.21
N HIS A 3 -18.31 40.12 -52.63
CA HIS A 3 -17.41 39.47 -51.64
C HIS A 3 -17.20 40.20 -50.28
N GLU A 4 -17.33 39.62 -49.09
CA GLU A 4 -16.80 38.38 -48.52
C GLU A 4 -17.45 38.25 -47.11
N PHE A 5 -18.05 37.13 -46.70
CA PHE A 5 -17.44 35.88 -46.20
C PHE A 5 -17.54 35.78 -44.66
N THR A 6 -18.58 35.06 -44.25
CA THR A 6 -18.74 34.16 -43.08
C THR A 6 -17.80 34.31 -41.87
N GLN A 7 -18.45 34.72 -40.77
CA GLN A 7 -18.28 34.31 -39.36
C GLN A 7 -17.16 33.29 -39.05
N HIS A 8 -16.14 33.71 -38.29
CA HIS A 8 -15.32 32.80 -37.48
C HIS A 8 -15.98 32.59 -36.12
N ALA A 9 -16.71 31.48 -36.00
CA ALA A 9 -17.07 30.92 -34.72
C ALA A 9 -15.81 30.31 -34.08
N ALA A 10 -15.42 30.82 -32.91
CA ALA A 10 -14.52 30.13 -31.99
C ALA A 10 -15.25 30.02 -30.65
N SER A 11 -15.92 28.88 -30.46
CA SER A 11 -16.55 28.50 -29.20
C SER A 11 -15.49 28.36 -28.09
N PRO A 12 -15.77 28.79 -26.85
CA PRO A 12 -14.89 28.50 -25.73
C PRO A 12 -14.94 27.00 -25.46
N PHE A 13 -13.84 26.30 -25.72
CA PHE A 13 -13.70 24.91 -25.31
C PHE A 13 -13.56 24.87 -23.78
N THR A 14 -14.67 24.53 -23.12
CA THR A 14 -14.73 24.19 -21.70
C THR A 14 -13.77 23.04 -21.43
N VAL A 15 -12.76 23.29 -20.61
CA VAL A 15 -11.86 22.26 -20.09
C VAL A 15 -12.66 21.41 -19.09
N GLU A 16 -13.07 20.22 -19.50
CA GLU A 16 -13.59 19.21 -18.58
C GLU A 16 -12.40 18.63 -17.80
N SER A 17 -12.01 19.34 -16.74
CA SER A 17 -11.01 18.84 -15.79
C SER A 17 -11.69 17.78 -14.94
N GLY A 18 -11.80 16.57 -15.50
CA GLY A 18 -12.15 15.35 -14.79
C GLY A 18 -11.09 15.05 -13.75
N SER A 19 -11.20 15.71 -12.59
CA SER A 19 -10.51 15.31 -11.38
C SER A 19 -11.10 13.95 -10.98
N ILE A 20 -10.51 12.87 -11.49
CA ILE A 20 -10.66 11.55 -10.86
C ILE A 20 -9.91 11.61 -9.53
N MET A 21 -10.52 12.26 -8.55
CA MET A 21 -10.15 12.00 -7.16
C MET A 21 -10.28 10.50 -6.96
N PRO A 22 -9.24 9.79 -6.50
CA PRO A 22 -9.40 8.39 -6.16
C PRO A 22 -10.48 8.34 -5.07
N GLU A 23 -11.63 7.75 -5.43
CA GLU A 23 -12.71 7.44 -4.52
C GLU A 23 -12.08 6.86 -3.24
N ALA A 24 -12.34 7.51 -2.11
CA ALA A 24 -11.80 7.08 -0.82
C ALA A 24 -12.25 5.63 -0.59
N ARG A 25 -11.36 4.67 -0.84
CA ARG A 25 -11.64 3.25 -0.65
C ARG A 25 -12.19 3.10 0.77
N PRO A 26 -13.36 2.45 0.95
CA PRO A 26 -13.83 2.19 2.29
C PRO A 26 -12.72 1.39 2.98
N ALA A 27 -12.30 1.85 4.17
CA ALA A 27 -11.24 1.24 4.98
C ALA A 27 -11.54 -0.22 5.38
N THR A 28 -12.71 -0.73 4.99
CA THR A 28 -13.26 -2.06 5.25
C THR A 28 -13.36 -2.92 3.98
N SER A 29 -12.68 -2.56 2.89
CA SER A 29 -12.64 -3.43 1.69
C SER A 29 -11.71 -4.62 1.92
N VAL A 30 -12.22 -5.82 1.66
CA VAL A 30 -11.42 -7.06 1.69
C VAL A 30 -10.44 -7.03 0.52
N VAL A 31 -9.18 -7.40 0.78
CA VAL A 31 -8.16 -7.55 -0.26
C VAL A 31 -8.37 -8.93 -0.92
N PRO A 32 -8.87 -9.03 -2.17
CA PRO A 32 -9.28 -10.32 -2.75
C PRO A 32 -8.14 -11.34 -2.85
N LEU A 33 -6.89 -10.87 -3.03
CA LEU A 33 -5.70 -11.71 -3.12
C LEU A 33 -5.41 -12.51 -1.83
N LEU A 34 -5.90 -12.07 -0.67
CA LEU A 34 -5.62 -12.71 0.61
C LEU A 34 -6.67 -13.77 1.00
N ILE A 35 -7.78 -13.89 0.26
CA ILE A 35 -8.87 -14.82 0.59
C ILE A 35 -8.40 -16.25 0.35
N GLY A 36 -8.51 -17.10 1.38
CA GLY A 36 -8.05 -18.50 1.35
C GLY A 36 -6.58 -18.69 1.72
N THR A 37 -5.82 -17.61 1.92
CA THR A 37 -4.45 -17.68 2.46
C THR A 37 -4.52 -17.83 3.98
N PRO A 38 -3.75 -18.74 4.60
CA PRO A 38 -3.74 -18.88 6.05
C PRO A 38 -3.25 -17.60 6.72
N LEU A 39 -3.91 -17.21 7.82
CA LEU A 39 -3.59 -15.97 8.54
C LEU A 39 -2.13 -15.92 8.99
N SER A 40 -1.54 -17.06 9.35
CA SER A 40 -0.15 -17.17 9.76
C SER A 40 0.84 -16.81 8.64
N GLU A 41 0.50 -17.12 7.39
CA GLU A 41 1.32 -16.78 6.23
C GLU A 41 1.20 -15.30 5.87
N VAL A 42 -0.03 -14.77 5.87
CA VAL A 42 -0.28 -13.34 5.68
C VAL A 42 0.43 -12.52 6.77
N GLU A 43 0.30 -12.92 8.04
CA GLU A 43 0.97 -12.26 9.16
C GLU A 43 2.50 -12.32 9.02
N ARG A 44 3.06 -13.48 8.66
CA ARG A 44 4.50 -13.68 8.46
C ARG A 44 5.04 -12.77 7.37
N GLU A 45 4.43 -12.80 6.19
CA GLU A 45 4.86 -12.00 5.05
C GLU A 45 4.76 -10.50 5.35
N LEU A 46 3.64 -10.07 5.95
CA LEU A 46 3.43 -8.67 6.32
C LEU A 46 4.49 -8.19 7.33
N ILE A 47 4.84 -9.01 8.32
CA ILE A 47 5.89 -8.69 9.28
C ILE A 47 7.27 -8.59 8.59
N VAL A 48 7.63 -9.58 7.75
CA VAL A 48 8.92 -9.64 7.07
C VAL A 48 9.12 -8.44 6.13
N GLN A 49 8.12 -8.13 5.30
CA GLN A 49 8.18 -6.98 4.40
C GLN A 49 8.24 -5.66 5.17
N THR A 50 7.49 -5.53 6.26
CA THR A 50 7.54 -4.31 7.08
C THR A 50 8.91 -4.13 7.73
N LEU A 51 9.53 -5.22 8.21
CA LEU A 51 10.89 -5.18 8.74
C LEU A 51 11.91 -4.80 7.67
N ALA A 52 11.80 -5.34 6.45
CA ALA A 52 12.64 -4.95 5.33
C ALA A 52 12.54 -3.45 5.03
N ARG A 53 11.29 -2.93 4.96
CA ARG A 53 11.01 -1.51 4.75
C ARG A 53 11.57 -0.62 5.87
N CYS A 54 11.65 -1.15 7.09
CA CYS A 54 12.20 -0.44 8.25
C CYS A 54 13.69 -0.75 8.52
N ASN A 55 14.40 -1.38 7.58
CA ASN A 55 15.81 -1.78 7.73
C ASN A 55 16.07 -2.58 9.03
N GLY A 56 15.13 -3.44 9.43
CA GLY A 56 15.21 -4.23 10.67
C GLY A 56 14.84 -3.49 11.96
N ASN A 57 14.44 -2.22 11.89
CA ASN A 57 14.04 -1.45 13.08
C ASN A 57 12.71 -1.97 13.64
N ARG A 58 12.81 -2.89 14.61
CA ARG A 58 11.67 -3.54 15.28
C ARG A 58 10.72 -2.55 15.96
N THR A 59 11.23 -1.49 16.57
CA THR A 59 10.37 -0.48 17.23
C THR A 59 9.52 0.26 16.20
N HIS A 60 10.12 0.63 15.08
CA HIS A 60 9.39 1.31 14.00
C HIS A 60 8.40 0.37 13.30
N ALA A 61 8.82 -0.85 12.95
CA ALA A 61 7.96 -1.85 12.33
C ALA A 61 6.75 -2.21 13.21
N ALA A 62 6.96 -2.41 14.51
CA ALA A 62 5.86 -2.69 15.45
C ALA A 62 4.82 -1.56 15.50
N ARG A 63 5.27 -0.30 15.44
CA ARG A 63 4.40 0.87 15.38
C ARG A 63 3.57 0.89 14.09
N LEU A 64 4.16 0.54 12.95
CA LEU A 64 3.44 0.48 11.67
C LEU A 64 2.42 -0.66 11.62
N LEU A 65 2.76 -1.81 12.22
CA LEU A 65 1.88 -2.97 12.31
C LEU A 65 0.80 -2.84 13.39
N GLY A 66 0.89 -1.83 14.27
CA GLY A 66 -0.08 -1.61 15.33
C GLY A 66 -0.01 -2.65 16.46
N MET A 67 1.16 -3.22 16.75
CA MET A 67 1.34 -4.18 17.85
C MET A 67 2.51 -3.83 18.78
N PRO A 68 2.54 -4.35 20.03
CA PRO A 68 3.67 -4.14 20.93
C PRO A 68 4.98 -4.71 20.38
N VAL A 69 6.10 -4.02 20.61
CA VAL A 69 7.45 -4.46 20.20
C VAL A 69 7.78 -5.86 20.76
N ARG A 70 7.30 -6.19 21.96
CA ARG A 70 7.49 -7.52 22.57
C ARG A 70 6.79 -8.62 21.76
N THR A 71 5.57 -8.37 21.30
CA THR A 71 4.83 -9.31 20.44
C THR A 71 5.56 -9.52 19.13
N LEU A 72 6.02 -8.43 18.48
CA LEU A 72 6.81 -8.53 17.26
C LEU A 72 8.09 -9.35 17.46
N ARG A 73 8.82 -9.12 18.56
CA ARG A 73 10.03 -9.91 18.89
C ARG A 73 9.73 -11.39 19.09
N ASN A 74 8.61 -11.73 19.72
CA ASN A 74 8.20 -13.12 19.91
C ASN A 74 7.88 -13.79 18.58
N LYS A 75 7.15 -13.10 17.70
CA LYS A 75 6.84 -13.58 16.33
C LYS A 75 8.12 -13.81 15.52
N ILE A 76 9.06 -12.87 15.54
CA ILE A 76 10.37 -13.02 14.87
C ILE A 76 11.11 -14.27 15.38
N ARG A 77 11.14 -14.52 16.70
CA ARG A 77 11.78 -15.73 17.26
C ARG A 77 11.15 -17.02 16.73
N VAL A 78 9.82 -17.05 16.63
CA VAL A 78 9.10 -18.22 16.07
C VAL A 78 9.45 -18.40 14.60
N PHE A 79 9.41 -17.33 13.81
CA PHE A 79 9.73 -17.41 12.38
C PHE A 79 11.16 -17.91 12.13
N VAL A 80 12.14 -17.42 12.90
CA VAL A 80 13.53 -17.89 12.79
C VAL A 80 13.67 -19.36 13.22
N ALA A 81 12.95 -19.78 14.27
CA ALA A 81 12.92 -21.18 14.68
C ALA A 81 12.28 -22.09 13.61
N ASP A 82 11.32 -21.57 12.86
CA ASP A 82 10.69 -22.23 11.71
C ASP A 82 11.56 -22.16 10.43
N GLY A 83 12.77 -21.59 10.50
CA GLY A 83 13.70 -21.48 9.37
C GLY A 83 13.40 -20.33 8.39
N VAL A 84 12.55 -19.38 8.76
CA VAL A 84 12.26 -18.19 7.95
C VAL A 84 13.39 -17.18 8.07
N GLU A 85 13.84 -16.68 6.93
CA GLU A 85 14.77 -15.56 6.89
C GLU A 85 14.07 -14.25 7.26
N VAL A 86 14.57 -13.56 8.28
CA VAL A 86 14.04 -12.27 8.73
C VAL A 86 15.07 -11.17 8.49
N PRO A 87 14.79 -10.17 7.63
CA PRO A 87 15.73 -9.10 7.31
C PRO A 87 16.26 -8.36 8.54
N ALA A 88 17.58 -8.17 8.59
CA ALA A 88 18.30 -7.52 9.69
C ALA A 88 18.13 -8.18 11.08
N TYR A 89 17.72 -9.44 11.09
CA TYR A 89 17.91 -10.37 12.21
C TYR A 89 19.13 -11.25 11.90
N GLY A 90 20.33 -10.71 12.15
CA GLY A 90 21.58 -11.36 11.81
C GLY A 90 22.81 -10.53 12.16
N ALA A 91 23.05 -10.34 13.46
CA ALA A 91 24.36 -10.12 14.07
C ALA A 91 24.31 -10.71 15.49
#